data_AF-T1H7V0-F1
#
_entry.id   AF-T1H7V0-F1
#
_cell.length_a   1.000
_cell.length_b   1.000
_cell.length_c   1.000
_cell.angle_alpha   90.00
_cell.angle_beta   90.00
_cell.angle_gamma   90.00
#
_symmetry.space_group_name_H-M   'P 1'
#
loop_
_entity.id
_entity.type
_entity.pdbx_description
1 polymer ?
#
loop_
_entity_poly.entity_id
_entity_poly.type
_entity_poly.pdbx_seq_one_letter_code
_entity_poly.pdbx_strand_id
1 'polypeptide(L)' 'DKTTPEVEVDIDELLDMDDDAQRRNHLQGVLCDAKKSPHDVKKFVDDLLERTKTL' A
#
# COMPACT_ATOMS: atom_id res chain seq x y z
N ASP A 1 12.41 12.49 18.54
CA ASP A 1 12.37 11.26 17.76
C ASP A 1 11.00 11.17 17.11
N LYS A 2 10.88 11.37 15.79
CA LYS A 2 9.58 11.32 15.11
C LYS A 2 9.44 9.94 14.49
N THR A 3 8.92 9.00 15.27
CA THR A 3 8.42 7.71 14.79
C THR A 3 7.45 7.97 13.65
N THR A 4 7.83 7.57 12.44
CA THR A 4 6.88 7.40 11.34
C THR A 4 5.88 6.33 11.77
N PRO A 5 4.57 6.55 11.63
CA PRO A 5 3.61 5.49 11.90
C PRO A 5 3.93 4.33 10.97
N GLU A 6 4.34 3.21 11.56
CA GLU A 6 4.46 1.94 10.86
C GLU A 6 3.03 1.46 10.64
N VAL A 7 2.64 1.34 9.37
CA VAL A 7 1.31 0.87 9.02
C VAL A 7 1.42 -0.59 8.60
N GLU A 8 0.70 -1.44 9.32
CA GLU A 8 0.60 -2.86 9.02
C GLU A 8 -0.48 -3.06 7.95
N VAL A 9 -0.19 -3.87 6.93
CA VAL A 9 -1.09 -4.15 5.82
C VAL A 9 -1.25 -5.67 5.72
N ASP A 10 -2.48 -6.14 5.82
CA ASP A 10 -2.82 -7.55 5.66
C ASP A 10 -2.72 -7.96 4.19
N ILE A 11 -1.83 -8.91 3.91
CA ILE A 11 -1.60 -9.40 2.55
C ILE A 11 -2.77 -10.26 2.09
N ASP A 12 -3.37 -11.07 2.95
CA ASP A 12 -4.55 -11.87 2.62
C ASP A 12 -5.75 -10.99 2.22
N GLU A 13 -5.95 -9.84 2.88
CA GLU A 13 -7.00 -8.88 2.49
C GLU A 13 -6.73 -8.30 1.11
N LEU A 14 -5.49 -7.94 0.82
CA LEU A 14 -5.12 -7.49 -0.53
C LEU A 14 -5.32 -8.59 -1.56
N LEU A 15 -4.98 -9.84 -1.25
CA LEU A 15 -5.15 -10.97 -2.17
C LEU A 15 -6.62 -11.28 -2.47
N ASP A 16 -7.51 -11.10 -1.49
CA ASP A 16 -8.96 -11.29 -1.63
C ASP A 16 -9.63 -10.19 -2.49
N MET A 17 -9.00 -9.02 -2.63
CA MET A 17 -9.53 -7.97 -3.50
C MET A 17 -9.43 -8.34 -4.98
N ASP A 18 -10.56 -8.29 -5.68
CA ASP A 18 -10.67 -8.60 -7.10
C ASP A 18 -9.89 -7.64 -8.03
N ASP A 19 -9.76 -6.36 -7.65
CA ASP A 19 -9.23 -5.31 -8.53
C ASP A 19 -8.00 -4.59 -7.97
N ASP A 20 -7.00 -4.39 -8.84
CA ASP A 20 -5.84 -3.53 -8.57
C ASP A 20 -6.21 -2.11 -8.15
N ALA A 21 -7.25 -1.55 -8.77
CA ALA A 21 -7.72 -0.21 -8.46
C ALA A 21 -8.20 -0.11 -7.01
N GLN A 22 -8.86 -1.17 -6.52
CA GLN A 22 -9.36 -1.26 -5.16
C GLN A 22 -8.20 -1.42 -4.16
N ARG A 23 -7.27 -2.35 -4.45
CA ARG A 23 -6.05 -2.54 -3.64
C ARG A 23 -5.22 -1.25 -3.57
N ARG A 24 -5.07 -0.53 -4.69
CA ARG A 24 -4.36 0.75 -4.77
C ARG A 24 -5.02 1.84 -3.95
N ASN A 25 -6.35 1.96 -3.98
CA ASN A 25 -7.07 2.95 -3.19
C ASN A 25 -6.97 2.64 -1.69
N HIS A 26 -7.07 1.37 -1.31
CA HIS A 26 -6.85 0.94 0.07
C HIS A 26 -5.46 1.33 0.55
N LEU A 27 -4.42 0.94 -0.20
CA LEU A 27 -3.03 1.28 0.13
C LEU A 27 -2.76 2.79 0.13
N GLN A 28 -3.38 3.56 -0.76
CA GLN A 28 -3.29 5.03 -0.71
C GLN A 28 -3.95 5.62 0.53
N GLY A 29 -5.06 5.06 1.01
CA GLY A 29 -5.70 5.48 2.26
C GLY A 29 -4.82 5.18 3.48
N VAL A 30 -4.30 3.95 3.54
CA VAL A 30 -3.33 3.48 4.55
C VAL A 30 -2.08 4.36 4.59
N LEU A 31 -1.54 4.69 3.41
CA LEU A 31 -0.33 5.51 3.27
C LEU A 31 -0.63 7.02 3.20
N CYS A 32 -1.88 7.46 3.38
CA CYS A 32 -2.25 8.87 3.31
C CYS A 32 -1.56 9.68 4.42
N ASP A 33 -1.32 9.06 5.58
CA ASP A 33 -0.60 9.64 6.71
C ASP A 33 0.93 9.43 6.64
N ALA A 34 1.41 8.74 5.59
CA ALA A 34 2.84 8.55 5.40
C ALA A 34 3.49 9.91 5.08
N LYS A 35 4.49 10.29 5.89
CA LYS A 35 5.29 11.53 5.70
C LYS A 35 6.19 11.51 4.45
N LYS A 36 5.98 10.57 3.53
CA LYS A 36 6.77 10.40 2.30
C LYS A 36 6.18 11.19 1.15
N SER A 37 7.01 11.45 0.14
CA SER A 37 6.56 12.09 -1.10
C SER A 37 5.48 11.25 -1.78
N PRO A 38 4.47 11.86 -2.43
CA PRO A 38 3.41 11.15 -3.14
C PRO A 38 3.95 10.24 -4.25
N HIS A 39 5.11 10.58 -4.81
CA HIS A 39 5.80 9.74 -5.78
C HIS A 39 6.34 8.44 -5.17
N ASP A 40 6.98 8.52 -4.00
CA ASP A 40 7.45 7.35 -3.25
C ASP A 40 6.29 6.46 -2.80
N VAL A 41 5.20 7.07 -2.32
CA VAL A 41 3.98 6.33 -1.95
C VAL A 41 3.42 5.62 -3.17
N LYS A 42 3.26 6.30 -4.31
CA LYS A 42 2.76 5.68 -5.54
C LYS A 42 3.64 4.52 -5.99
N LYS A 43 4.98 4.68 -5.98
CA LYS A 43 5.91 3.63 -6.39
C LYS A 43 5.84 2.44 -5.45
N PHE A 44 5.78 2.67 -4.14
CA PHE A 44 5.64 1.61 -3.15
C PHE A 44 4.34 0.82 -3.33
N VAL A 45 3.22 1.51 -3.56
CA VAL A 45 1.94 0.85 -3.83
C VAL A 45 2.03 -0.03 -5.09
N ASP A 46 2.62 0.48 -6.16
CA ASP A 46 2.80 -0.28 -7.41
C ASP A 46 3.64 -1.55 -7.17
N ASP A 47 4.78 -1.42 -6.50
CA ASP A 47 5.69 -2.53 -6.17
C ASP A 47 4.99 -3.57 -5.26
N LEU A 48 4.22 -3.12 -4.27
CA LEU A 48 3.47 -3.99 -3.37
C LEU A 48 2.37 -4.75 -4.12
N LEU A 49 1.64 -4.09 -5.02
CA LEU A 49 0.61 -4.72 -5.84
C LEU A 49 1.21 -5.80 -6.74
N GLU A 50 2.33 -5.52 -7.43
CA GLU A 50 3.02 -6.52 -8.25
C GLU A 50 3.50 -7.72 -7.42
N ARG A 51 3.99 -7.48 -6.20
CA ARG A 51 4.38 -8.56 -5.27
C ARG A 51 3.19 -9.43 -4.88
N THR A 52 2.05 -8.82 -4.53
CA THR A 52 0.84 -9.58 -4.17
C THR A 52 0.30 -10.42 -5.33
N LYS A 53 0.45 -9.98 -6.58
CA LYS A 53 0.02 -10.75 -7.76
C LYS A 53 0.85 -12.01 -8.03
N THR A 54 2.08 -12.04 -7.54
CA THR A 54 3.05 -13.11 -7.81
C THR A 54 2.99 -14.20 -6.73
N LEU A 55 2.20 -13.99 -5.66
CA LEU A 55 2.05 -14.89 -4.52
C LEU A 55 0.94 -15.93 -4.75
#